data_AF-A0A956MV26-F1
#
_entry.id   AF-A0A956MV26-F1
#
_cell.length_a   1.000
_cell.length_b   1.000
_cell.length_c   1.000
_cell.angle_alpha   90.00
_cell.angle_beta   90.00
_cell.angle_gamma   90.00
#
_symmetry.space_group_name_H-M   'P 1'
#
loop_
_entity.id
_entity.type
_entity.pdbx_description
1 polymer ?
#
loop_
_entity_poly.entity_id
_entity_poly.type
_entity_poly.pdbx_seq_one_letter_code
_entity_poly.pdbx_strand_id
1 'polypeptide(L)' 'MLEKIWIKRFKKGPMDSVRSAQLIAGKGIATNANIGGKRQVTILSAECWSTVMRDLGIDFDPSER' A
#
# COMPACT_ATOMS: atom_id res chain seq x y z
N MET A 1 11.64 -2.56 -9.26
CA MET A 1 11.67 -3.76 -8.37
C MET A 1 10.62 -3.55 -7.28
N LEU A 2 10.08 -4.61 -6.66
CA LEU A 2 9.17 -4.43 -5.53
C LEU A 2 9.98 -4.07 -4.27
N GLU A 3 9.73 -2.89 -3.71
CA GLU A 3 10.52 -2.38 -2.57
C GLU A 3 9.86 -2.65 -1.21
N LYS A 4 8.55 -2.44 -1.10
CA LYS A 4 7.80 -2.56 0.14
C LYS A 4 6.41 -3.11 -0.13
N ILE A 5 5.88 -3.80 0.87
CA ILE A 5 4.50 -4.30 0.90
C ILE A 5 3.88 -3.83 2.19
N TRP A 6 2.61 -3.44 2.12
CA TRP A 6 1.83 -3.06 3.29
C TRP A 6 0.47 -3.76 3.32
N ILE A 7 0.00 -4.09 4.52
CA ILE A 7 -1.34 -4.64 4.78
C ILE A 7 -2.08 -3.68 5.71
N LYS A 8 -3.30 -3.29 5.34
CA LYS A 8 -4.14 -2.43 6.18
C LYS A 8 -4.72 -3.24 7.33
N ARG A 9 -4.43 -2.84 8.57
CA ARG A 9 -4.86 -3.59 9.77
C ARG A 9 -6.38 -3.55 9.98
N PHE A 10 -6.98 -2.36 9.88
CA PHE A 10 -8.41 -2.15 10.04
C PHE A 10 -8.90 -0.91 9.27
N LYS A 11 -10.21 -0.72 9.14
CA LYS A 11 -10.80 0.44 8.43
C LYS A 11 -10.37 1.75 9.10
N LYS A 12 -9.83 2.68 8.31
CA LYS A 12 -9.17 3.93 8.78
C LYS A 12 -7.95 3.72 9.71
N GLY A 13 -7.45 2.48 9.83
CA GLY A 13 -6.25 2.16 10.59
C GLY A 13 -4.96 2.25 9.78
N PRO A 14 -3.82 1.98 10.44
CA PRO A 14 -2.50 2.05 9.84
C PRO A 14 -2.27 0.94 8.80
N MET A 15 -1.21 1.13 8.03
CA MET A 15 -0.68 0.20 7.04
C MET A 15 0.58 -0.46 7.60
N ASP A 16 0.51 -1.75 7.90
CA ASP A 16 1.63 -2.50 8.48
C ASP A 16 2.57 -3.00 7.39
N SER A 17 3.87 -2.69 7.52
CA SER A 17 4.88 -3.18 6.58
C SER A 17 5.12 -4.68 6.77
N VAL A 18 5.14 -5.43 5.68
CA VAL A 18 5.38 -6.88 5.67
C VAL A 18 6.40 -7.25 4.59
N ARG A 19 7.11 -8.37 4.78
CA ARG A 19 8.06 -8.89 3.80
C ARG A 19 7.39 -9.62 2.64
N SER A 20 6.22 -10.18 2.87
CA SER A 20 5.46 -10.93 1.88
C SER A 20 3.96 -10.77 2.14
N ALA A 21 3.16 -10.97 1.10
CA ALA A 21 1.70 -10.98 1.18
C ALA A 21 1.15 -12.07 0.27
N GLN A 22 0.01 -12.66 0.67
CA GLN A 22 -0.70 -13.64 -0.13
C GLN A 22 -1.87 -12.97 -0.86
N LEU A 23 -1.99 -13.25 -2.16
CA LEU A 23 -3.13 -12.81 -2.96
C LEU A 23 -4.17 -13.91 -3.06
N ILE A 24 -5.44 -13.54 -2.85
CA ILE A 24 -6.60 -14.41 -3.03
C ILE A 24 -7.37 -13.89 -4.25
N ALA A 25 -7.53 -14.77 -5.25
CA ALA A 25 -8.23 -14.44 -6.50
C ALA A 25 -9.63 -13.88 -6.23
N GLY A 26 -9.96 -12.75 -6.86
CA GLY A 26 -11.25 -12.09 -6.70
C GLY A 26 -11.46 -11.40 -5.34
N LYS A 27 -10.50 -11.47 -4.41
CA LYS A 27 -10.63 -10.94 -3.05
C LYS A 27 -9.54 -9.93 -2.68
N GLY A 28 -8.34 -10.04 -3.23
CA GLY A 28 -7.20 -9.17 -2.94
C GLY A 28 -6.24 -9.76 -1.91
N ILE A 29 -5.64 -8.92 -1.08
CA ILE A 29 -4.59 -9.36 -0.14
C ILE A 29 -5.21 -10.04 1.09
N ALA A 30 -4.74 -11.24 1.42
CA ALA A 30 -5.14 -11.95 2.64
C ALA A 30 -4.86 -11.08 3.88
N THR A 31 -5.76 -11.10 4.87
CA THR A 31 -5.70 -10.31 6.12
C THR A 31 -5.75 -8.78 5.97
N ASN A 32 -5.89 -8.26 4.75
CA ASN A 32 -6.11 -6.83 4.54
C ASN A 32 -7.53 -6.42 4.90
N ALA A 33 -7.68 -5.29 5.58
CA ALA A 33 -8.98 -4.77 6.01
C ALA A 33 -9.98 -4.52 4.85
N ASN A 34 -9.47 -4.27 3.64
CA ASN A 34 -10.30 -4.11 2.44
C ASN A 34 -10.19 -5.37 1.58
N ILE A 35 -11.24 -6.21 1.58
CA ILE A 35 -11.29 -7.46 0.84
C ILE A 35 -12.56 -7.50 -0.04
N GLY A 36 -12.46 -8.11 -1.23
CA GLY A 36 -13.60 -8.37 -2.13
C GLY A 36 -14.13 -7.18 -2.93
N GLY A 37 -13.51 -6.00 -2.84
CA GLY A 37 -13.89 -4.84 -3.65
C GLY A 37 -13.30 -4.86 -5.08
N LYS A 38 -13.76 -3.93 -5.93
CA LYS A 38 -13.22 -3.73 -7.29
C LYS A 38 -11.70 -3.44 -7.28
N ARG A 39 -11.24 -2.65 -6.30
CA ARG A 39 -9.82 -2.36 -6.10
C ARG A 39 -9.25 -3.31 -5.05
N GLN A 40 -8.55 -4.34 -5.53
CA GLN A 40 -8.01 -5.41 -4.68
C GLN A 40 -6.58 -5.16 -4.22
N VAL A 41 -5.78 -4.47 -5.04
CA VAL A 41 -4.39 -4.10 -4.78
C VAL A 41 -4.19 -2.65 -5.24
N THR A 42 -3.35 -1.90 -4.54
CA THR A 42 -2.87 -0.59 -4.98
C THR A 42 -1.35 -0.66 -5.13
N ILE A 43 -0.84 -0.21 -6.26
CA ILE A 43 0.59 -0.14 -6.57
C ILE A 43 0.97 1.35 -6.62
N LEU A 44 2.10 1.68 -6.01
CA LEU A 44 2.71 3.00 -6.06
C LEU A 44 4.11 2.85 -6.66
N SER A 45 4.50 3.79 -7.53
CA SER A 45 5.88 3.90 -8.01
C SER A 45 6.69 4.67 -6.99
N ALA A 46 7.85 4.14 -6.61
CA ALA A 46 8.79 4.80 -5.71
C ALA A 46 9.36 6.08 -6.36
N GLU A 47 9.60 6.03 -7.66
CA GLU A 47 10.14 7.13 -8.46
C GLU A 47 9.16 8.31 -8.53
N CYS A 48 7.89 8.01 -8.80
CA CYS A 48 6.83 9.02 -8.79
C CYS A 48 6.60 9.57 -7.38
N TRP A 49 6.61 8.73 -6.34
CA TRP A 49 6.49 9.20 -4.96
C TRP A 49 7.61 10.16 -4.60
N SER A 50 8.86 9.77 -4.86
CA SER A 50 10.04 10.61 -4.60
C SER A 50 9.96 11.95 -5.33
N THR A 51 9.52 11.95 -6.59
CA THR A 51 9.32 13.18 -7.37
C THR A 51 8.28 14.09 -6.71
N VAL A 52 7.11 13.54 -6.36
CA VAL A 52 6.03 14.32 -5.74
C VAL A 52 6.42 14.86 -4.36
N MET A 53 7.07 14.05 -3.52
CA MET A 53 7.56 14.48 -2.20
C MET A 53 8.55 15.64 -2.33
N ARG A 54 9.51 15.52 -3.26
CA ARG A 54 10.48 16.59 -3.55
C ARG A 54 9.81 17.86 -4.03
N ASP A 55 8.88 17.75 -4.98
CA ASP A 55 8.20 18.91 -5.58
C ASP A 55 7.30 19.63 -4.56
N LEU A 56 6.76 18.90 -3.58
CA LEU A 56 5.96 19.45 -2.48
C LEU A 56 6.80 19.92 -1.27
N GLY A 57 8.09 19.61 -1.23
CA GLY A 57 8.97 19.95 -0.10
C GLY A 57 8.62 19.24 1.21
N ILE A 58 8.02 18.05 1.14
CA ILE A 58 7.60 17.24 2.28
C ILE A 58 8.19 15.83 2.18
N ASP A 59 8.23 15.10 3.29
CA ASP A 59 8.66 13.70 3.32
C ASP A 59 7.67 12.87 4.15
N PHE A 60 6.77 12.17 3.45
CA PHE A 60 5.82 11.23 4.04
C PHE A 60 6.17 9.80 3.64
N ASP A 61 5.99 8.85 4.57
CA ASP A 61 6.06 7.44 4.21
C ASP A 61 4.88 7.10 3.28
N PRO A 62 5.10 6.32 2.19
CA PRO A 62 4.03 5.92 1.28
C PRO A 62 2.83 5.23 1.96
N SER A 63 3.02 4.69 3.16
CA SER A 63 1.96 4.08 3.95
C SER A 63 0.93 5.08 4.52
N GLU A 64 1.23 6.38 4.49
CA GLU A 64 0.39 7.47 5.01
C GLU A 64 -0.54 8.12 3.96
N ARG A 65 -0.57 7.56 2.75
CA ARG A 65 -1.34 8.09 1.61
C ARG A 65 -2.85 7.78 1.58
#